data_AF-X1KLY6-F1
#
_entry.id   AF-X1KLY6-F1
#
_cell.length_a   1.000
_cell.length_b   1.000
_cell.length_c   1.000
_cell.angle_alpha   90.00
_cell.angle_beta   90.00
_cell.angle_gamma   90.00
#
_symmetry.space_group_name_H-M   'P 1'
#
loop_
_entity.id
_entity.type
_entity.pdbx_description
1 polymer ?
#
loop_
_entity_poly.entity_id
_entity_poly.type
_entity_poly.pdbx_seq_one_letter_code
_entity_poly.pdbx_strand_id
1 'polypeptide(L)'
;MGSNANVLPRPLRGIIPPLVTPLLDRDTLDVAGLERLIEHILAGGVHGLFVLGTTGEAPSLSYRLRYELIERVCGQVKGRVPVLVGITDTSFVESVNVARKAQDSGAQAVVLAPPYYFPAGQAELLEYLRHLTPELPLPVFLYNMPSYTKLVYEPETIRAAADFPGIAGMKDSSGNMIYFRRLQS
;
A
#
# COMPACT_ATOMS: atom_id res chain seq x y z
N MET A 1 8.50 28.34 10.20
CA MET A 1 9.59 27.34 10.17
C MET A 1 9.00 26.07 9.59
N GLY A 2 9.23 25.85 8.29
CA GLY A 2 8.55 24.81 7.53
C GLY A 2 8.93 23.41 8.01
N SER A 3 7.93 22.60 8.33
CA SER A 3 8.13 21.18 8.56
C SER A 3 8.68 20.57 7.27
N ASN A 4 9.84 19.93 7.36
CA ASN A 4 10.26 18.95 6.35
C ASN A 4 9.25 17.79 6.42
N ALA A 5 8.12 17.94 5.72
CA ALA A 5 7.27 16.81 5.38
C ALA A 5 8.18 15.82 4.64
N ASN A 6 8.45 14.66 5.26
CA ASN A 6 9.45 13.75 4.75
C ASN A 6 8.94 13.19 3.40
N VAL A 7 9.48 13.73 2.31
CA VAL A 7 9.08 13.44 0.93
C VAL A 7 9.43 11.98 0.63
N LEU A 8 8.51 11.24 0.00
CA LEU A 8 8.78 9.87 -0.46
C LEU A 8 10.08 9.86 -1.30
N PRO A 9 11.12 9.09 -0.91
CA PRO A 9 12.34 9.01 -1.69
C PRO A 9 12.06 8.54 -3.12
N ARG A 10 12.68 9.18 -4.11
CA ARG A 10 12.59 8.79 -5.52
C ARG A 10 14.01 8.63 -6.11
N PRO A 11 14.46 7.40 -6.40
CA PRO A 11 13.74 6.13 -6.24
C PRO A 11 13.62 5.66 -4.77
N LEU A 12 12.50 5.01 -4.45
CA LEU A 12 12.34 4.28 -3.18
C LEU A 12 13.20 3.01 -3.22
N ARG A 13 14.07 2.82 -2.22
CA ARG A 13 15.04 1.72 -2.18
C ARG A 13 15.24 1.21 -0.75
N GLY A 14 15.71 -0.02 -0.63
CA GLY A 14 16.05 -0.65 0.64
C GLY A 14 15.02 -1.67 1.10
N ILE A 15 14.98 -1.92 2.41
CA ILE A 15 14.15 -2.95 3.04
C ILE A 15 12.85 -2.30 3.55
N ILE A 16 11.70 -2.75 3.03
CA ILE A 16 10.37 -2.24 3.40
C ILE A 16 9.51 -3.45 3.79
N PRO A 17 9.53 -3.88 5.06
CA PRO A 17 8.78 -5.05 5.48
C PRO A 17 7.25 -4.79 5.45
N PRO A 18 6.45 -5.75 4.97
CA PRO A 18 5.03 -5.79 5.26
C PRO A 18 4.83 -6.14 6.74
N LEU A 19 4.18 -5.27 7.50
CA LEU A 19 3.90 -5.52 8.92
C LEU A 19 2.63 -6.36 9.09
N VAL A 20 2.67 -7.23 10.10
CA VAL A 20 1.47 -7.85 10.68
C VAL A 20 0.66 -6.80 11.44
N THR A 21 -0.61 -7.10 11.69
CA THR A 21 -1.49 -6.28 12.54
C THR A 21 -1.66 -6.99 13.88
N PRO A 22 -1.01 -6.55 14.98
CA PRO A 22 -1.18 -7.18 16.29
C PRO A 22 -2.60 -6.97 16.82
N LEU A 23 -3.29 -8.05 17.18
CA LEU A 23 -4.68 -8.02 17.66
C LEU A 23 -4.81 -8.72 19.01
N LEU A 24 -5.68 -8.20 19.86
CA LEU A 24 -6.12 -8.88 21.09
C LEU A 24 -7.30 -9.82 20.82
N ASP A 25 -8.15 -9.46 19.86
CA ASP A 25 -9.31 -10.25 19.42
C ASP A 25 -9.68 -9.92 17.96
N ARG A 26 -10.93 -10.15 17.54
CA ARG A 26 -11.37 -9.93 16.14
C ARG A 26 -11.31 -8.48 15.67
N ASP A 27 -11.51 -7.51 16.55
CA ASP A 27 -11.62 -6.09 16.16
C ASP A 27 -10.92 -5.14 17.14
N THR A 28 -10.16 -5.67 18.10
CA THR A 28 -9.37 -4.89 19.06
C THR A 28 -7.88 -4.97 18.75
N LEU A 29 -7.26 -3.81 18.49
CA LEU A 29 -5.82 -3.69 18.25
C LEU A 29 -5.01 -3.95 19.53
N ASP A 30 -3.97 -4.79 19.47
CA ASP A 30 -2.95 -4.84 20.52
C ASP A 30 -2.00 -3.65 20.35
N VAL A 31 -2.38 -2.51 20.94
CA VAL A 31 -1.63 -1.25 20.84
C VAL A 31 -0.20 -1.41 21.37
N ALA A 32 -0.03 -2.05 22.52
CA ALA A 32 1.30 -2.24 23.11
C ALA A 32 2.16 -3.19 22.24
N GLY A 33 1.55 -4.23 21.67
CA GLY A 33 2.20 -5.12 20.70
C GLY A 33 2.64 -4.40 19.44
N LEU A 34 1.77 -3.55 18.87
CA LEU A 34 2.08 -2.72 17.72
C LEU A 34 3.25 -1.76 18.01
N GLU A 35 3.24 -1.11 19.16
CA GLU A 35 4.31 -0.18 19.56
C GLU A 35 5.67 -0.87 19.64
N ARG A 36 5.73 -2.04 20.29
CA ARG A 36 6.96 -2.86 20.37
C ARG A 36 7.41 -3.33 18.99
N LEU A 37 6.48 -3.77 18.14
CA LEU A 37 6.79 -4.23 16.78
C LEU A 37 7.42 -3.10 15.95
N ILE A 38 6.82 -1.91 15.95
CA ILE A 38 7.32 -0.76 15.19
C ILE A 38 8.75 -0.41 15.62
N GLU A 39 9.00 -0.26 16.92
CA GLU A 39 10.35 0.09 17.38
C GLU A 39 11.38 -1.01 17.10
N HIS A 40 11.00 -2.28 17.23
CA HIS A 40 11.88 -3.40 16.88
C HIS A 40 12.29 -3.36 15.41
N ILE A 41 11.33 -3.15 14.51
CA ILE A 41 11.57 -3.10 13.07
C ILE A 41 12.41 -1.86 12.70
N LEU A 42 12.12 -0.70 13.29
CA LEU A 42 12.91 0.51 13.06
C LEU A 42 14.35 0.38 13.57
N ALA A 43 14.55 -0.23 14.74
CA ALA A 43 15.88 -0.54 15.27
C ALA A 43 16.69 -1.48 14.35
N GLY A 44 16.00 -2.31 13.55
CA GLY A 44 16.60 -3.15 12.52
C GLY A 44 17.11 -2.39 11.27
N GLY A 45 16.94 -1.07 11.20
CA GLY A 45 17.48 -0.25 10.10
C GLY A 45 16.71 -0.37 8.79
N VAL A 46 15.39 -0.61 8.84
CA VAL A 46 14.54 -0.63 7.65
C VAL A 46 14.41 0.76 7.01
N HIS A 47 14.03 0.79 5.74
CA HIS A 47 13.99 2.00 4.92
C HIS A 47 12.56 2.51 4.68
N GLY A 48 11.56 1.80 5.21
CA GLY A 48 10.15 2.13 5.13
C GLY A 48 9.34 1.06 5.83
N LEU A 49 8.05 1.31 6.05
CA LEU A 49 7.10 0.31 6.54
C LEU A 49 5.96 0.18 5.54
N PHE A 50 5.46 -1.04 5.35
CA PHE A 50 4.24 -1.28 4.59
C PHE A 50 3.17 -1.90 5.49
N VAL A 51 2.05 -1.21 5.68
CA VAL A 51 0.93 -1.68 6.50
C VAL A 51 -0.31 -1.92 5.65
N LEU A 52 -1.26 -2.69 6.20
CA LEU A 52 -2.49 -3.06 5.50
C LEU A 52 -2.25 -3.77 4.15
N GLY A 53 -1.14 -4.49 4.03
CA GLY A 53 -0.97 -5.51 3.00
C GLY A 53 -1.62 -6.83 3.40
N THR A 54 -1.38 -7.88 2.60
CA THR A 54 -1.83 -9.24 2.90
C THR A 54 -1.31 -9.76 4.23
N THR A 55 -0.03 -9.52 4.54
CA THR A 55 0.58 -9.86 5.84
C THR A 55 -0.07 -9.13 7.02
N GLY A 56 -0.60 -7.93 6.78
CA GLY A 56 -1.35 -7.17 7.77
C GLY A 56 -2.83 -7.55 7.84
N GLU A 57 -3.25 -8.58 7.10
CA GLU A 57 -4.61 -9.14 7.08
C GLU A 57 -5.71 -8.13 6.73
N ALA A 58 -5.37 -7.09 5.94
CA ALA A 58 -6.29 -5.98 5.66
C ALA A 58 -7.72 -6.38 5.26
N PRO A 59 -7.94 -7.38 4.36
CA PRO A 59 -9.29 -7.83 4.00
C PRO A 59 -10.14 -8.32 5.18
N SER A 60 -9.51 -8.78 6.27
CA SER A 60 -10.16 -9.31 7.46
C SER A 60 -10.40 -8.28 8.56
N LEU A 61 -9.90 -7.04 8.39
CA LEU A 61 -10.05 -5.96 9.38
C LEU A 61 -11.22 -5.05 9.03
N SER A 62 -11.95 -4.58 10.05
CA SER A 62 -12.94 -3.52 9.89
C SER A 62 -12.28 -2.20 9.46
N TYR A 63 -12.99 -1.34 8.73
CA TYR A 63 -12.46 -0.03 8.35
C TYR A 63 -12.06 0.82 9.55
N ARG A 64 -12.81 0.74 10.67
CA ARG A 64 -12.47 1.40 11.93
C ARG A 64 -11.07 0.98 12.40
N LEU A 65 -10.80 -0.32 12.42
CA LEU A 65 -9.52 -0.86 12.86
C LEU A 65 -8.38 -0.56 11.87
N ARG A 66 -8.67 -0.57 10.56
CA ARG A 66 -7.71 -0.11 9.53
C ARG A 66 -7.31 1.36 9.78
N TYR A 67 -8.28 2.23 10.07
CA TYR A 67 -8.02 3.64 10.34
C TYR A 67 -7.24 3.86 11.63
N GLU A 68 -7.58 3.14 12.70
CA GLU A 68 -6.81 3.18 13.96
C GLU A 68 -5.36 2.73 13.75
N LEU A 69 -5.15 1.64 12.98
CA LEU A 69 -3.80 1.16 12.67
C LEU A 69 -2.99 2.22 11.91
N ILE A 70 -3.58 2.84 10.89
CA ILE A 70 -2.92 3.90 10.09
C ILE A 70 -2.49 5.06 10.99
N GLU A 71 -3.40 5.56 11.85
CA GLU A 71 -3.12 6.67 12.77
C GLU A 71 -1.96 6.34 13.70
N ARG A 72 -2.01 5.17 14.34
CA ARG A 72 -0.99 4.75 15.32
C ARG A 72 0.36 4.52 14.68
N VAL A 73 0.40 3.82 13.55
CA VAL A 73 1.66 3.56 12.83
C VAL A 73 2.29 4.88 12.41
N CYS A 74 1.56 5.76 11.73
CA CYS A 74 2.13 7.02 11.26
C CYS A 74 2.51 7.94 12.44
N GLY A 75 1.65 8.02 13.46
CA GLY A 75 1.86 8.81 14.67
C GLY A 75 3.02 8.32 15.52
N GLN A 76 3.36 7.03 15.49
CA GLN A 76 4.55 6.50 16.15
C GLN A 76 5.79 6.65 15.28
N VAL A 77 5.73 6.35 13.98
CA VAL A 77 6.87 6.48 13.07
C VAL A 77 7.36 7.92 12.99
N LYS A 78 6.44 8.90 13.04
CA LYS A 78 6.75 10.34 13.04
C LYS A 78 7.71 10.75 11.91
N GLY A 79 7.52 10.13 10.74
CA GLY A 79 8.35 10.39 9.57
C GLY A 79 9.79 9.90 9.66
N ARG A 80 10.18 9.05 10.63
CA ARG A 80 11.54 8.45 10.69
C ARG A 80 11.89 7.68 9.41
N VAL A 81 10.91 6.99 8.84
CA VAL A 81 10.95 6.32 7.54
C VAL A 81 9.61 6.51 6.83
N PRO A 82 9.52 6.40 5.50
CA PRO A 82 8.24 6.44 4.80
C PRO A 82 7.32 5.28 5.20
N VAL A 83 6.04 5.57 5.36
CA VAL A 83 4.97 4.58 5.57
C VAL A 83 4.15 4.47 4.29
N LEU A 84 4.02 3.24 3.82
CA LEU A 84 3.17 2.83 2.70
C LEU A 84 1.93 2.15 3.26
N VAL A 85 0.75 2.51 2.75
CA VAL A 85 -0.53 1.97 3.23
C VAL A 85 -1.25 1.21 2.11
N GLY A 86 -1.65 -0.04 2.37
CA GLY A 86 -2.48 -0.80 1.45
C GLY A 86 -3.91 -0.25 1.39
N ILE A 87 -4.37 0.07 0.19
CA ILE A 87 -5.71 0.65 -0.06
C ILE A 87 -6.58 -0.25 -0.95
N THR A 88 -6.15 -1.49 -1.19
CA THR A 88 -6.88 -2.41 -2.07
C THR A 88 -8.22 -2.76 -1.46
N ASP A 89 -9.30 -2.45 -2.18
CA ASP A 89 -10.64 -2.84 -1.80
C ASP A 89 -11.48 -3.19 -3.03
N THR A 90 -12.58 -3.91 -2.81
CA THR A 90 -13.61 -4.19 -3.82
C THR A 90 -14.55 -3.01 -4.03
N SER A 91 -14.60 -2.07 -3.08
CA SER A 91 -15.29 -0.80 -3.20
C SER A 91 -14.31 0.30 -3.63
N PHE A 92 -14.58 0.93 -4.77
CA PHE A 92 -13.82 2.08 -5.27
C PHE A 92 -13.77 3.21 -4.22
N VAL A 93 -14.92 3.53 -3.63
CA VAL A 93 -15.05 4.61 -2.64
C VAL A 93 -14.21 4.32 -1.40
N GLU A 94 -14.17 3.07 -0.95
CA GLU A 94 -13.37 2.71 0.23
C GLU A 94 -11.87 2.73 -0.05
N SER A 95 -11.44 2.41 -1.27
CA SER A 95 -10.04 2.59 -1.68
C SER A 95 -9.62 4.06 -1.55
N VAL A 96 -10.47 5.00 -1.99
CA VAL A 96 -10.24 6.45 -1.86
C VAL A 96 -10.29 6.91 -0.40
N ASN A 97 -11.26 6.44 0.39
CA ASN A 97 -11.39 6.80 1.81
C ASN A 97 -10.16 6.38 2.63
N VAL A 98 -9.68 5.15 2.45
CA VAL A 98 -8.46 4.67 3.11
C VAL A 98 -7.24 5.49 2.64
N ALA A 99 -7.16 5.86 1.37
CA ALA A 99 -6.08 6.69 0.86
C ALA A 99 -6.06 8.10 1.46
N ARG A 100 -7.23 8.73 1.63
CA ARG A 100 -7.38 10.01 2.35
C ARG A 100 -6.97 9.86 3.80
N LYS A 101 -7.42 8.79 4.47
CA LYS A 101 -7.03 8.53 5.85
C LYS A 101 -5.52 8.36 6.01
N ALA A 102 -4.88 7.69 5.06
CA ALA A 102 -3.43 7.55 5.00
C ALA A 102 -2.73 8.90 4.87
N GLN A 103 -3.20 9.78 3.98
CA GLN A 103 -2.66 11.15 3.84
C GLN A 103 -2.80 11.93 5.14
N ASP A 104 -4.01 11.99 5.71
CA ASP A 104 -4.32 12.76 6.91
C ASP A 104 -3.46 12.33 8.12
N SER A 105 -3.07 11.06 8.15
CA SER A 105 -2.24 10.49 9.23
C SER A 105 -0.73 10.66 8.98
N GLY A 106 -0.33 11.13 7.79
CA GLY A 106 1.07 11.39 7.44
C GLY A 106 1.80 10.25 6.71
N ALA A 107 1.08 9.31 6.10
CA ALA A 107 1.68 8.32 5.20
C ALA A 107 2.22 8.98 3.92
N GLN A 108 3.22 8.35 3.29
CA GLN A 108 3.94 8.92 2.15
C GLN A 108 3.53 8.30 0.81
N ALA A 109 2.90 7.14 0.83
CA ALA A 109 2.41 6.47 -0.37
C ALA A 109 1.32 5.45 -0.03
N VAL A 110 0.57 5.07 -1.06
CA VAL A 110 -0.43 4.00 -0.99
C VAL A 110 -0.05 2.85 -1.91
N VAL A 111 -0.56 1.65 -1.62
CA VAL A 111 -0.28 0.42 -2.37
C VAL A 111 -1.61 -0.19 -2.80
N LEU A 112 -1.74 -0.46 -4.10
CA LEU A 112 -3.01 -0.85 -4.72
C LEU A 112 -2.82 -2.08 -5.60
N ALA A 113 -3.43 -3.19 -5.22
CA ALA A 113 -3.62 -4.34 -6.08
C ALA A 113 -4.93 -4.21 -6.88
N PRO A 114 -5.16 -5.06 -7.91
CA PRO A 114 -6.45 -5.10 -8.58
C PRO A 114 -7.61 -5.36 -7.61
N PRO A 115 -8.80 -4.76 -7.81
CA PRO A 115 -9.98 -5.06 -7.01
C PRO A 115 -10.36 -6.54 -7.19
N TYR A 116 -10.34 -7.29 -6.09
CA TYR A 116 -10.44 -8.74 -6.11
C TYR A 116 -11.86 -9.20 -5.76
N TYR A 117 -12.60 -9.77 -6.71
CA TYR A 117 -13.82 -10.58 -6.47
C TYR A 117 -14.41 -10.93 -7.83
N PHE A 118 -14.63 -9.88 -8.64
CA PHE A 118 -15.06 -10.00 -10.02
C PHE A 118 -13.86 -10.22 -10.95
N PRO A 119 -14.00 -11.04 -11.99
CA PRO A 119 -13.00 -11.09 -13.05
C PRO A 119 -12.97 -9.74 -13.78
N ALA A 120 -11.77 -9.27 -14.11
CA ALA A 120 -11.55 -8.07 -14.90
C ALA A 120 -10.44 -8.35 -15.92
N GLY A 121 -10.64 -7.92 -17.17
CA GLY A 121 -9.61 -7.94 -18.19
C GLY A 121 -8.67 -6.75 -18.07
N GLN A 122 -7.64 -6.72 -18.91
CA GLN A 122 -6.64 -5.66 -18.86
C GLN A 122 -7.21 -4.28 -19.21
N ALA A 123 -8.19 -4.21 -20.12
CA ALA A 123 -8.84 -2.97 -20.50
C ALA A 123 -9.62 -2.37 -19.32
N GLU A 124 -10.36 -3.21 -18.59
CA GLU A 124 -11.12 -2.82 -17.39
C GLU A 124 -10.18 -2.40 -16.26
N LEU A 125 -9.06 -3.11 -16.07
CA LEU A 125 -8.05 -2.72 -15.08
C LEU A 125 -7.41 -1.36 -15.41
N LEU A 126 -7.12 -1.11 -16.68
CA LEU A 126 -6.57 0.18 -17.11
C LEU A 126 -7.60 1.31 -16.92
N GLU A 127 -8.88 1.05 -17.23
CA GLU A 127 -9.98 1.97 -16.97
C GLU A 127 -10.16 2.27 -15.47
N TYR A 128 -10.13 1.24 -14.63
CA TYR A 128 -10.18 1.40 -13.18
C TYR A 128 -9.06 2.30 -12.67
N LEU A 129 -7.81 2.07 -13.11
CA LEU A 129 -6.68 2.91 -12.73
C LEU A 129 -6.84 4.35 -13.25
N ARG A 130 -7.28 4.54 -14.50
CA ARG A 130 -7.50 5.85 -15.11
C ARG A 130 -8.51 6.71 -14.32
N HIS A 131 -9.53 6.09 -13.73
CA HIS A 131 -10.49 6.79 -12.88
C HIS A 131 -10.03 6.95 -11.44
N LEU A 132 -9.35 5.95 -10.87
CA LEU A 132 -8.96 5.97 -9.47
C LEU A 132 -7.77 6.91 -9.20
N THR A 133 -6.71 6.84 -10.00
CA THR A 133 -5.45 7.53 -9.67
C THR A 133 -5.58 9.05 -9.54
N PRO A 134 -6.44 9.77 -10.31
CA PRO A 134 -6.68 11.20 -10.09
C PRO A 134 -7.34 11.54 -8.75
N GLU A 135 -8.06 10.60 -8.12
CA GLU A 135 -8.70 10.80 -6.81
C GLU A 135 -7.78 10.46 -5.63
N LEU A 136 -6.62 9.84 -5.89
CA LEU A 136 -5.69 9.45 -4.84
C LEU A 136 -4.85 10.64 -4.38
N PRO A 137 -4.82 10.94 -3.06
CA PRO A 137 -4.11 12.09 -2.53
C PRO A 137 -2.60 11.84 -2.34
N LEU A 138 -2.14 10.61 -2.57
CA LEU A 138 -0.77 10.16 -2.36
C LEU A 138 -0.24 9.43 -3.59
N PRO A 139 1.09 9.40 -3.81
CA PRO A 139 1.69 8.54 -4.82
C PRO A 139 1.30 7.07 -4.58
N VAL A 140 0.98 6.35 -5.66
CA VAL A 140 0.52 4.96 -5.61
C VAL A 140 1.54 4.01 -6.20
N PHE A 141 1.81 2.93 -5.47
CA PHE A 141 2.49 1.76 -5.99
C PHE A 141 1.44 0.73 -6.39
N LEU A 142 1.44 0.34 -7.66
CA LEU A 142 0.65 -0.80 -8.09
C LEU A 142 1.18 -2.07 -7.41
N TYR A 143 0.33 -3.06 -7.19
CA TYR A 143 0.69 -4.30 -6.51
C TYR A 143 0.20 -5.53 -7.27
N ASN A 144 1.12 -6.25 -7.91
CA ASN A 144 0.80 -7.48 -8.63
C ASN A 144 0.95 -8.69 -7.71
N MET A 145 -0.18 -9.32 -7.35
CA MET A 145 -0.23 -10.47 -6.42
C MET A 145 -1.37 -11.46 -6.78
N PRO A 146 -1.25 -12.16 -7.92
CA PRO A 146 -2.33 -12.98 -8.47
C PRO A 146 -2.73 -14.19 -7.61
N SER A 147 -1.85 -14.64 -6.70
CA SER A 147 -2.18 -15.74 -5.77
C SER A 147 -3.41 -15.42 -4.91
N TYR A 148 -3.62 -14.15 -4.55
CA TYR A 148 -4.74 -13.69 -3.74
C TYR A 148 -5.80 -12.94 -4.56
N THR A 149 -5.42 -12.10 -5.52
CA THR A 149 -6.40 -11.32 -6.30
C THR A 149 -7.04 -12.11 -7.44
N LYS A 150 -6.38 -13.20 -7.88
CA LYS A 150 -6.70 -13.95 -9.12
C LYS A 150 -6.66 -13.11 -10.40
N LEU A 151 -6.19 -11.88 -10.30
CA LEU A 151 -6.00 -10.93 -11.38
C LEU A 151 -4.52 -10.61 -11.53
N VAL A 152 -4.08 -10.39 -12.76
CA VAL A 152 -2.69 -10.05 -13.10
C VAL A 152 -2.70 -8.67 -13.74
N TYR A 153 -1.81 -7.79 -13.30
CA TYR A 153 -1.45 -6.63 -14.10
C TYR A 153 -0.43 -7.06 -15.16
N GLU A 154 -0.83 -7.12 -16.43
CA GLU A 154 0.12 -7.45 -17.49
C GLU A 154 1.17 -6.33 -17.67
N PRO A 155 2.41 -6.64 -18.11
CA PRO A 155 3.44 -5.64 -18.33
C PRO A 155 3.00 -4.49 -19.23
N GLU A 156 2.20 -4.79 -20.25
CA GLU A 156 1.63 -3.82 -21.19
C GLU A 156 0.66 -2.86 -20.49
N THR A 157 -0.21 -3.38 -19.62
CA THR A 157 -1.14 -2.57 -18.79
C THR A 157 -0.38 -1.65 -17.85
N ILE A 158 0.71 -2.13 -17.26
CA ILE A 158 1.54 -1.35 -16.34
C ILE A 158 2.27 -0.22 -17.10
N ARG A 159 2.82 -0.52 -18.28
CA ARG A 159 3.41 0.49 -19.15
C ARG A 159 2.40 1.56 -19.55
N ALA A 160 1.20 1.16 -19.95
CA ALA A 160 0.14 2.11 -20.29
C ALA A 160 -0.30 2.96 -19.09
N ALA A 161 -0.35 2.37 -17.89
CA ALA A 161 -0.69 3.09 -16.67
C ALA A 161 0.45 3.95 -16.13
N ALA A 162 1.71 3.73 -16.52
CA ALA A 162 2.86 4.47 -16.00
C ALA A 162 2.77 5.99 -16.23
N ASP A 163 2.05 6.42 -17.27
CA ASP A 163 1.81 7.82 -17.58
C ASP A 163 0.67 8.45 -16.77
N PHE A 164 -0.08 7.66 -15.99
CA PHE A 164 -1.18 8.20 -15.19
C PHE A 164 -0.65 8.98 -13.98
N PRO A 165 -1.36 10.04 -13.56
CA PRO A 165 -0.96 10.83 -12.41
C PRO A 165 -0.77 9.98 -11.16
N GLY A 166 0.33 10.23 -10.44
CA GLY A 166 0.57 9.64 -9.12
C GLY A 166 1.14 8.21 -9.10
N ILE A 167 1.19 7.49 -10.22
CA ILE A 167 1.84 6.17 -10.26
C ILE A 167 3.35 6.33 -10.01
N ALA A 168 3.83 5.74 -8.91
CA ALA A 168 5.20 5.87 -8.43
C ALA A 168 6.04 4.61 -8.60
N GLY A 169 5.40 3.47 -8.87
CA GLY A 169 6.09 2.21 -9.09
C GLY A 169 5.19 0.99 -8.96
N MET A 170 5.80 -0.18 -8.87
CA MET A 170 5.14 -1.48 -8.76
C MET A 170 5.80 -2.32 -7.67
N LYS A 171 4.97 -2.97 -6.86
CA LYS A 171 5.34 -4.09 -6.00
C LYS A 171 4.94 -5.38 -6.70
N ASP A 172 5.90 -6.28 -6.95
CA ASP A 172 5.61 -7.59 -7.53
C ASP A 172 5.72 -8.68 -6.45
N SER A 173 4.68 -9.49 -6.33
CA SER A 173 4.65 -10.70 -5.49
C SER A 173 4.09 -11.90 -6.27
N SER A 174 4.20 -11.86 -7.60
CA SER A 174 3.88 -13.00 -8.47
C SER A 174 4.87 -14.16 -8.36
N GLY A 175 6.10 -13.90 -7.88
CA GLY A 175 7.19 -14.88 -7.89
C GLY A 175 7.70 -15.25 -9.28
N ASN A 176 7.30 -14.51 -10.33
CA ASN A 176 7.64 -14.80 -11.71
C ASN A 176 8.76 -13.88 -12.21
N MET A 177 9.98 -14.42 -12.31
CA MET A 177 11.15 -13.66 -12.76
C MET A 177 11.10 -13.22 -14.23
N ILE A 178 10.38 -13.94 -15.09
CA ILE A 178 10.21 -13.54 -16.50
C ILE A 178 9.31 -12.31 -16.55
N TYR A 179 8.20 -12.34 -15.81
CA TYR A 179 7.31 -11.19 -15.65
C TYR A 179 8.07 -9.98 -15.11
N PHE A 180 8.81 -10.15 -14.01
CA PHE A 180 9.58 -9.07 -13.40
C PHE A 180 10.58 -8.43 -14.38
N ARG A 181 11.32 -9.24 -15.17
CA ARG A 181 12.23 -8.71 -16.19
C ARG A 181 11.51 -7.93 -17.30
N ARG A 182 10.31 -8.39 -17.72
CA ARG A 182 9.50 -7.69 -18.73
C ARG A 182 8.99 -6.33 -18.26
N LEU A 183 8.94 -6.06 -16.95
CA LEU A 183 8.60 -4.74 -16.40
C LEU A 183 9.76 -3.75 -16.47
N GLN A 184 11.00 -4.25 -16.55
CA GLN A 184 12.22 -3.42 -16.56
C GLN A 184 12.70 -3.07 -17.97
N SER A 185 12.14 -3.72 -19.00
CA SER A 185 12.40 -3.49 -20.42
C SER A 185 11.42 -2.49 -21.02
#